data_AF-A0A151FDA3-F1
#
_entry.id   AF-A0A151FDA3-F1
#
_cell.length_a   1.000
_cell.length_b   1.000
_cell.length_c   1.000
_cell.angle_alpha   90.00
_cell.angle_beta   90.00
_cell.angle_gamma   90.00
#
_symmetry.space_group_name_H-M   'P 1'
#
loop_
_entity.id
_entity.type
_entity.pdbx_description
1 polymer ?
#
loop_
_entity_poly.entity_id
_entity_poly.type
_entity_poly.pdbx_seq_one_letter_code
_entity_poly.pdbx_strand_id
1 'polypeptide(L)'
;MKKLATILILLAFLGSFYPVMTFAEEDEEPPEEEPPEEPPEDGWGDSDGDGIPDQFDPFPDDPDNNGMPEDVVQQFIEAAENIKKLEEILGYEDDEGDEEGNEDDEGDEDDEGDEEGDEIIDEDDEDDEDGEDGESASQSARTLARVARKLLEKAKEKAAEGKFGAAHGLSNAAKHTSENALRECEEGEEGEDEEDDEEGEDEEDEEGGGESTDSNSQGNSNGSGKNNGKGNGKGNGKSKGKEKGNGP
;
A
#
# COMPACT_ATOMS: atom_id res chain seq x y z
N MET A 1 -48.84 -13.45 19.61
CA MET A 1 -49.14 -12.87 18.27
C MET A 1 -50.12 -11.69 18.31
N LYS A 2 -51.29 -11.77 18.97
CA LYS A 2 -52.27 -10.65 18.93
C LYS A 2 -51.83 -9.33 19.59
N LYS A 3 -50.91 -9.36 20.57
CA LYS A 3 -50.40 -8.14 21.24
C LYS A 3 -49.36 -7.37 20.40
N LEU A 4 -48.71 -8.02 19.45
CA LEU A 4 -47.64 -7.44 18.62
C LEU A 4 -48.23 -6.58 17.49
N ALA A 5 -49.37 -7.01 16.93
CA ALA A 5 -50.12 -6.24 15.94
C ALA A 5 -50.65 -4.90 16.49
N THR A 6 -51.00 -4.84 17.78
CA THR A 6 -51.51 -3.61 18.40
C THR A 6 -50.42 -2.55 18.61
N ILE A 7 -49.19 -2.96 18.87
CA ILE A 7 -48.04 -2.04 19.04
C ILE A 7 -47.63 -1.43 17.69
N LEU A 8 -47.64 -2.23 16.61
CA LEU A 8 -47.32 -1.73 15.27
C LEU A 8 -48.34 -0.70 14.76
N ILE A 9 -49.63 -0.88 15.06
CA ILE A 9 -50.65 0.11 14.71
C ILE A 9 -50.46 1.41 15.50
N LEU A 10 -50.04 1.34 16.77
CA LEU A 10 -49.84 2.52 17.61
C LEU A 10 -48.63 3.36 17.15
N LEU A 11 -47.55 2.72 16.70
CA LEU A 11 -46.39 3.40 16.13
C LEU A 11 -46.71 4.12 14.81
N ALA A 12 -47.55 3.52 13.96
CA ALA A 12 -47.98 4.16 12.71
C ALA A 12 -48.82 5.44 12.92
N PHE A 13 -49.51 5.57 14.06
CA PHE A 13 -50.29 6.78 14.37
C PHE A 13 -49.49 7.89 15.06
N LEU A 14 -48.33 7.60 15.67
CA LEU A 14 -47.48 8.62 16.29
C LEU A 14 -46.53 9.31 15.30
N GLY A 15 -46.24 8.71 14.14
CA GLY A 15 -45.27 9.25 13.17
C GLY A 15 -45.74 10.45 12.34
N SER A 16 -47.03 10.82 12.35
CA SER A 16 -47.60 11.84 11.44
C SER A 16 -47.80 13.22 12.06
N PHE A 17 -47.29 13.47 13.27
CA PHE A 17 -47.48 14.74 13.99
C PHE A 17 -46.15 15.44 14.30
N TYR A 18 -45.21 15.43 13.37
CA TYR A 18 -44.17 16.46 13.36
C TYR A 18 -44.70 17.66 12.58
N PRO A 19 -45.14 18.74 13.26
CA PRO A 19 -45.50 19.96 12.58
C PRO A 19 -44.26 20.48 11.86
N VAL A 20 -44.41 20.69 10.55
CA VAL A 20 -43.51 21.54 9.77
C VAL A 20 -43.57 22.91 10.43
N MET A 21 -42.59 23.21 11.29
CA MET A 21 -42.31 24.54 11.81
C MET A 21 -41.80 25.37 10.62
N THR A 22 -42.73 25.96 9.86
CA THR A 22 -42.40 27.08 8.97
C THR A 22 -42.17 28.30 9.85
N PHE A 23 -40.92 28.55 10.22
CA PHE A 23 -40.51 29.85 10.73
C PHE A 23 -40.64 30.86 9.60
N ALA A 24 -41.55 31.82 9.79
CA ALA A 24 -41.65 33.03 9.00
C ALA A 24 -41.09 34.14 9.88
N GLU A 25 -39.82 34.50 9.70
CA GLU A 25 -39.27 35.72 10.28
C GLU A 25 -38.07 36.19 9.43
N GLU A 26 -38.17 37.47 9.08
CA GLU A 26 -37.14 38.38 8.54
C GLU A 26 -36.49 38.10 7.17
N ASP A 27 -36.55 39.14 6.31
CA ASP A 27 -35.78 39.30 5.08
C ASP A 27 -34.27 39.44 5.41
N GLU A 28 -33.67 38.44 6.05
CA GLU A 28 -32.24 38.18 5.93
C GLU A 28 -32.06 37.43 4.60
N GLU A 29 -31.17 37.92 3.73
CA GLU A 29 -30.75 37.15 2.55
C GLU A 29 -30.47 35.72 3.01
N PRO A 30 -31.10 34.70 2.40
CA PRO A 30 -30.82 33.33 2.81
C PRO A 30 -29.31 33.19 2.76
N PRO A 31 -28.66 32.71 3.85
CA PRO A 31 -27.24 32.42 3.79
C PRO A 31 -27.06 31.61 2.50
N GLU A 32 -26.19 32.07 1.61
CA GLU A 32 -25.87 31.31 0.41
C GLU A 32 -25.61 29.89 0.92
N GLU A 33 -26.52 28.96 0.61
CA GLU A 33 -26.39 27.58 1.04
C GLU A 33 -25.09 27.15 0.37
N GLU A 34 -24.00 27.19 1.15
CA GLU A 34 -22.72 26.67 0.70
C GLU A 34 -23.05 25.28 0.18
N PRO A 35 -22.73 25.00 -1.11
CA PRO A 35 -23.05 23.71 -1.69
C PRO A 35 -22.56 22.66 -0.70
N PRO A 36 -23.39 21.64 -0.37
CA PRO A 36 -23.01 20.66 0.63
C PRO A 36 -21.59 20.23 0.31
N GLU A 37 -20.66 20.47 1.24
CA GLU A 37 -19.26 20.09 1.07
C GLU A 37 -19.32 18.63 0.63
N GLU A 38 -18.99 18.39 -0.65
CA GLU A 38 -18.97 17.05 -1.16
C GLU A 38 -18.00 16.31 -0.25
N PRO A 39 -18.43 15.19 0.36
CA PRO A 39 -17.55 14.46 1.26
C PRO A 39 -16.23 14.28 0.52
N PRO A 40 -15.08 14.55 1.17
CA PRO A 40 -13.80 14.44 0.51
C PRO A 40 -13.76 13.07 -0.15
N GLU A 41 -13.62 13.05 -1.48
CA GLU A 41 -13.42 11.81 -2.21
C GLU A 41 -12.06 11.30 -1.76
N ASP A 42 -12.06 10.40 -0.79
CA ASP A 42 -10.88 9.80 -0.14
C ASP A 42 -10.02 8.97 -1.11
N GLY A 43 -10.29 9.03 -2.42
CA GLY A 43 -9.62 8.27 -3.47
C GLY A 43 -9.85 6.76 -3.38
N TRP A 44 -10.61 6.28 -2.38
CA TRP A 44 -10.90 4.87 -2.14
C TRP A 44 -12.25 4.43 -2.74
N GLY A 45 -12.91 5.31 -3.50
CA GLY A 45 -14.05 4.99 -4.36
C GLY A 45 -13.68 4.01 -5.46
N ASP A 46 -14.69 3.35 -6.02
CA ASP A 46 -14.59 2.42 -7.16
C ASP A 46 -15.70 2.84 -8.13
N SER A 47 -15.33 3.67 -9.11
CA SER A 47 -16.26 4.38 -9.97
C SER A 47 -16.95 3.48 -10.99
N ASP A 48 -16.27 2.43 -11.46
CA ASP A 48 -16.78 1.53 -12.49
C ASP A 48 -17.24 0.16 -11.96
N GLY A 49 -16.89 -0.20 -10.73
CA GLY A 49 -17.31 -1.41 -10.03
C GLY A 49 -16.43 -2.62 -10.31
N ASP A 50 -15.18 -2.44 -10.73
CA ASP A 50 -14.22 -3.52 -10.96
C ASP A 50 -13.53 -4.01 -9.66
N GLY A 51 -13.68 -3.26 -8.57
CA GLY A 51 -13.10 -3.51 -7.25
C GLY A 51 -11.73 -2.87 -7.00
N ILE A 52 -11.11 -2.22 -7.98
CA ILE A 52 -9.89 -1.45 -7.82
C ILE A 52 -10.26 -0.03 -7.39
N PRO A 53 -9.67 0.51 -6.31
CA PRO A 53 -9.92 1.91 -5.95
C PRO A 53 -9.44 2.89 -7.02
N ASP A 54 -10.21 3.94 -7.32
CA ASP A 54 -9.98 4.92 -8.40
C ASP A 54 -8.56 5.51 -8.37
N GLN A 55 -8.00 5.77 -7.19
CA GLN A 55 -6.63 6.27 -7.05
C GLN A 55 -5.56 5.28 -7.56
N PHE A 56 -5.83 3.98 -7.48
CA PHE A 56 -4.95 2.90 -7.95
C PHE A 56 -5.42 2.24 -9.25
N ASP A 57 -6.60 2.60 -9.74
CA ASP A 57 -7.16 2.07 -10.97
C ASP A 57 -6.52 2.74 -12.21
N PRO A 58 -5.88 1.98 -13.12
CA PRO A 58 -5.44 2.50 -14.41
C PRO A 58 -6.57 2.89 -15.37
N PHE A 59 -7.79 2.40 -15.17
CA PHE A 59 -8.94 2.61 -16.03
C PHE A 59 -10.26 2.88 -15.24
N PRO A 60 -10.35 3.97 -14.43
CA PRO A 60 -11.45 4.25 -13.47
C PRO A 60 -12.88 4.38 -14.05
N ASP A 61 -13.03 4.32 -15.37
CA ASP A 61 -14.31 4.41 -16.07
C ASP A 61 -14.61 3.13 -16.90
N ASP A 62 -13.74 2.11 -16.85
CA ASP A 62 -13.80 0.92 -17.69
C ASP A 62 -13.79 -0.39 -16.86
N PRO A 63 -14.98 -0.96 -16.58
CA PRO A 63 -15.11 -2.11 -15.69
C PRO A 63 -14.48 -3.40 -16.26
N ASP A 64 -14.08 -3.40 -17.54
CA ASP A 64 -13.36 -4.51 -18.18
C ASP A 64 -11.82 -4.30 -18.15
N ASN A 65 -11.32 -3.25 -17.49
CA ASN A 65 -9.91 -2.95 -17.32
C ASN A 65 -9.10 -2.93 -18.62
N ASN A 66 -9.70 -2.50 -19.73
CA ASN A 66 -9.10 -2.54 -21.07
C ASN A 66 -8.55 -3.93 -21.46
N GLY A 67 -9.17 -5.01 -20.96
CA GLY A 67 -8.74 -6.38 -21.19
C GLY A 67 -7.50 -6.80 -20.40
N MET A 68 -7.22 -6.15 -19.27
CA MET A 68 -6.18 -6.57 -18.34
C MET A 68 -6.43 -8.02 -17.88
N PRO A 69 -5.37 -8.84 -17.71
CA PRO A 69 -5.54 -10.18 -17.15
C PRO A 69 -6.10 -10.14 -15.72
N GLU A 70 -7.05 -11.02 -15.43
CA GLU A 70 -7.73 -11.14 -14.12
C GLU A 70 -6.76 -11.26 -12.94
N ASP A 71 -5.65 -11.98 -13.12
CA ASP A 71 -4.62 -12.15 -12.09
C ASP A 71 -3.89 -10.85 -11.76
N VAL A 72 -3.79 -9.92 -12.73
CA VAL A 72 -3.25 -8.59 -12.50
C VAL A 72 -4.27 -7.75 -11.75
N VAL A 73 -5.54 -7.73 -12.19
CA VAL A 73 -6.64 -7.01 -11.52
C VAL A 73 -6.70 -7.41 -10.04
N GLN A 74 -6.72 -8.72 -9.75
CA GLN A 74 -6.76 -9.21 -8.37
C GLN A 74 -5.54 -8.76 -7.54
N GLN A 75 -4.36 -8.64 -8.14
CA GLN A 75 -3.16 -8.13 -7.45
C GLN A 75 -3.27 -6.64 -7.11
N PHE A 76 -3.91 -5.84 -7.96
CA PHE A 76 -4.20 -4.44 -7.66
C PHE A 76 -5.15 -4.32 -6.47
N ILE A 77 -6.25 -5.09 -6.49
CA ILE A 77 -7.24 -5.12 -5.41
C ILE A 77 -6.58 -5.50 -4.08
N GLU A 78 -5.87 -6.64 -4.04
CA GLU A 78 -5.22 -7.12 -2.81
C GLU A 78 -4.15 -6.16 -2.30
N ALA A 79 -3.35 -5.56 -3.19
CA ALA A 79 -2.35 -4.58 -2.78
C ALA A 79 -2.99 -3.31 -2.22
N ALA A 80 -4.07 -2.83 -2.83
CA ALA A 80 -4.80 -1.65 -2.39
C ALA A 80 -5.47 -1.88 -1.03
N GLU A 81 -6.14 -3.02 -0.83
CA GLU A 81 -6.73 -3.39 0.46
C GLU A 81 -5.69 -3.46 1.58
N ASN A 82 -4.51 -4.03 1.30
CA ASN A 82 -3.41 -4.09 2.28
C ASN A 82 -2.89 -2.70 2.63
N ILE A 83 -2.73 -1.81 1.64
CA ILE A 83 -2.32 -0.42 1.85
C ILE A 83 -3.35 0.32 2.70
N LYS A 84 -4.65 0.16 2.41
CA LYS A 84 -5.73 0.75 3.21
C LYS A 84 -5.66 0.31 4.68
N LYS A 85 -5.49 -0.98 4.91
CA LYS A 85 -5.35 -1.54 6.27
C LYS A 85 -4.11 -0.99 6.99
N LEU A 86 -3.00 -0.79 6.26
CA LEU A 86 -1.79 -0.18 6.82
C LEU A 86 -2.02 1.27 7.21
N GLU A 87 -2.68 2.06 6.36
CA GLU A 87 -2.99 3.46 6.64
C GLU A 87 -3.90 3.58 7.88
N GLU A 88 -4.88 2.68 8.02
CA GLU A 88 -5.73 2.59 9.22
C GLU A 88 -4.94 2.24 10.49
N ILE A 89 -4.04 1.24 10.43
CA ILE A 89 -3.22 0.82 11.58
C ILE A 89 -2.22 1.89 11.99
N LEU A 90 -1.54 2.50 11.01
CA LEU A 90 -0.48 3.47 11.26
C LEU A 90 -1.00 4.84 11.66
N GLY A 91 -2.32 5.05 11.59
CA GLY A 91 -2.95 6.33 11.86
C GLY A 91 -2.44 7.40 10.91
N TYR A 92 -2.34 7.07 9.61
CA TYR A 92 -2.11 8.07 8.57
C TYR A 92 -3.34 8.97 8.54
N GLU A 93 -3.38 9.96 9.44
CA GLU A 93 -4.11 11.19 9.18
C GLU A 93 -3.41 11.78 7.96
N ASP A 94 -4.16 12.00 6.87
CA ASP A 94 -3.67 12.68 5.67
C ASP A 94 -3.10 14.04 6.08
N ASP A 95 -1.82 14.07 6.43
CA ASP A 95 -1.05 15.28 6.59
C ASP A 95 -0.78 15.77 5.16
N GLU A 96 -1.82 16.33 4.55
CA GLU A 96 -1.79 16.99 3.23
C GLU A 96 -0.82 18.20 3.19
N GLY A 97 0.05 18.36 4.19
CA GLY A 97 0.85 19.55 4.45
C GLY A 97 2.25 19.59 3.83
N ASP A 98 2.80 18.49 3.30
CA ASP A 98 4.26 18.41 3.04
C ASP A 98 4.67 17.97 1.62
N GLU A 99 3.76 18.04 0.63
CA GLU A 99 4.15 17.92 -0.80
C GLU A 99 4.62 19.26 -1.42
N GLU A 100 4.62 20.37 -0.67
CA GLU A 100 5.16 21.65 -1.12
C GLU A 100 6.66 21.79 -0.81
N GLY A 101 7.53 21.04 -1.50
CA GLY A 101 8.98 21.13 -1.22
C GLY A 101 9.97 20.63 -2.25
N ASN A 102 9.54 20.12 -3.41
CA ASN A 102 10.45 19.80 -4.51
C ASN A 102 9.96 20.40 -5.82
N GLU A 103 9.63 21.69 -5.79
CA GLU A 103 9.66 22.51 -6.99
C GLU A 103 11.14 22.77 -7.33
N ASP A 104 11.61 22.10 -8.37
CA ASP A 104 12.52 22.67 -9.35
C ASP A 104 13.86 23.24 -8.82
N ASP A 105 14.77 22.35 -8.44
CA ASP A 105 16.19 22.59 -8.75
C ASP A 105 16.42 22.33 -10.26
N GLU A 106 15.77 23.16 -11.08
CA GLU A 106 16.20 23.41 -12.46
C GLU A 106 17.50 24.19 -12.36
N GLY A 107 18.58 23.48 -12.04
CA GLY A 107 19.94 23.99 -12.07
C GLY A 107 20.18 24.64 -13.43
N ASP A 108 20.28 25.96 -13.40
CA ASP A 108 20.79 26.81 -14.47
C ASP A 108 22.15 26.22 -14.92
N GLU A 109 22.15 25.49 -16.04
CA GLU A 109 23.36 25.03 -16.72
C GLU A 109 24.04 26.23 -17.40
N ASP A 110 24.56 27.22 -16.64
CA ASP A 110 25.33 28.33 -17.20
C ASP A 110 26.27 28.99 -16.14
N ASP A 111 27.11 28.22 -15.43
CA ASP A 111 28.24 28.81 -14.69
C ASP A 111 29.57 28.09 -14.95
N GLU A 112 30.26 28.50 -16.01
CA GLU A 112 31.71 28.29 -16.14
C GLU A 112 32.45 29.34 -15.28
N GLY A 113 32.41 29.14 -13.96
CA GLY A 113 33.01 30.02 -12.96
C GLY A 113 34.02 29.28 -12.07
N ASP A 114 35.30 29.36 -12.46
CA ASP A 114 36.47 28.95 -11.70
C ASP A 114 36.60 29.77 -10.40
N GLU A 115 36.08 29.29 -9.26
CA GLU A 115 36.48 29.78 -7.93
C GLU A 115 36.63 28.64 -6.91
N GLU A 116 37.89 28.41 -6.50
CA GLU A 116 38.24 27.63 -5.32
C GLU A 116 37.73 28.35 -4.06
N GLY A 117 36.56 27.95 -3.58
CA GLY A 117 35.99 28.36 -2.29
C GLY A 117 35.80 27.14 -1.38
N ASP A 118 36.64 27.04 -0.35
CA ASP A 118 36.53 26.11 0.77
C ASP A 118 35.21 26.42 1.51
N GLU A 119 34.12 25.73 1.16
CA GLU A 119 32.86 25.80 1.90
C GLU A 119 32.99 24.96 3.18
N ILE A 120 33.02 25.69 4.29
CA ILE A 120 32.89 25.16 5.65
C ILE A 120 31.45 24.64 5.75
N ILE A 121 31.31 23.32 5.68
CA ILE A 121 30.08 22.61 6.02
C ILE A 121 29.92 22.75 7.53
N ASP A 122 28.99 23.60 7.95
CA ASP A 122 28.53 23.68 9.34
C ASP A 122 27.75 22.38 9.63
N GLU A 123 28.47 21.38 10.14
CA GLU A 123 27.95 20.13 10.70
C GLU A 123 27.25 20.41 12.05
N ASP A 124 26.12 21.09 12.03
CA ASP A 124 25.23 21.21 13.18
C ASP A 124 23.87 20.55 12.85
N ASP A 125 23.92 19.26 12.48
CA ASP A 125 22.79 18.34 12.63
C ASP A 125 22.72 17.98 14.12
N GLU A 126 22.03 18.81 14.91
CA GLU A 126 21.61 18.39 16.25
C GLU A 126 20.52 17.33 16.08
N ASP A 127 20.97 16.08 16.15
CA ASP A 127 20.16 14.89 16.40
C ASP A 127 19.33 15.11 17.68
N ASP A 128 18.11 15.63 17.53
CA ASP A 128 17.04 15.51 18.52
C ASP A 128 16.70 14.01 18.65
N GLU A 129 17.55 13.26 19.35
CA GLU A 129 17.25 11.92 19.87
C GLU A 129 16.25 12.03 21.02
N ASP A 130 15.03 12.46 20.70
CA ASP A 130 13.87 12.20 21.53
C ASP A 130 13.59 10.70 21.43
N GLY A 131 14.18 9.97 22.38
CA GLY A 131 13.96 8.55 22.58
C GLY A 131 12.49 8.28 22.85
N GLU A 132 11.75 7.99 21.79
CA GLU A 132 10.52 7.21 21.82
C GLU A 132 10.87 5.77 21.42
N ASP A 133 11.39 5.04 22.41
CA ASP A 133 11.79 3.64 22.37
C ASP A 133 10.62 2.65 22.12
N GLY A 134 9.44 3.16 21.76
CA GLY A 134 8.28 2.40 21.29
C GLY A 134 7.99 2.47 19.78
N GLU A 135 8.71 3.30 18.98
CA GLU A 135 8.33 3.57 17.58
C GLU A 135 9.10 2.77 16.51
N SER A 136 10.12 1.99 16.88
CA SER A 136 11.00 1.38 15.85
C SER A 136 10.27 0.40 14.91
N ALA A 137 9.28 -0.36 15.41
CA ALA A 137 8.46 -1.26 14.61
C ALA A 137 7.45 -0.50 13.72
N SER A 138 6.96 0.66 14.17
CA SER A 138 6.03 1.47 13.38
C SER A 138 6.75 2.20 12.24
N GLN A 139 8.01 2.60 12.43
CA GLN A 139 8.82 3.26 11.40
C GLN A 139 9.16 2.35 10.20
N SER A 140 9.51 1.09 10.44
CA SER A 140 9.77 0.13 9.36
C SER A 140 8.50 -0.16 8.55
N ALA A 141 7.38 -0.40 9.24
CA ALA A 141 6.09 -0.60 8.61
C ALA A 141 5.62 0.62 7.80
N ARG A 142 5.79 1.85 8.32
CA ARG A 142 5.54 3.11 7.59
C ARG A 142 6.37 3.20 6.31
N THR A 143 7.66 2.85 6.39
CA THR A 143 8.55 2.87 5.24
C THR A 143 8.10 1.85 4.18
N LEU A 144 7.74 0.63 4.59
CA LEU A 144 7.25 -0.40 3.70
C LEU A 144 5.90 -0.03 3.06
N ALA A 145 4.98 0.57 3.81
CA ALA A 145 3.71 1.08 3.30
C ALA A 145 3.94 2.13 2.20
N ARG A 146 4.83 3.09 2.42
CA ARG A 146 5.22 4.11 1.43
C ARG A 146 5.80 3.48 0.16
N VAL A 147 6.64 2.46 0.30
CA VAL A 147 7.22 1.73 -0.83
C VAL A 147 6.13 0.96 -1.59
N ALA A 148 5.20 0.30 -0.89
CA ALA A 148 4.08 -0.42 -1.50
C ALA A 148 3.18 0.53 -2.32
N ARG A 149 2.82 1.70 -1.78
CA ARG A 149 2.04 2.74 -2.48
C ARG A 149 2.72 3.18 -3.78
N LYS A 150 4.02 3.53 -3.71
CA LYS A 150 4.82 3.92 -4.90
C LYS A 150 4.95 2.80 -5.94
N LEU A 151 5.00 1.54 -5.51
CA LEU A 151 5.04 0.39 -6.42
C LEU A 151 3.70 0.21 -7.14
N LEU A 152 2.59 0.35 -6.42
CA LEU A 152 1.24 0.22 -6.97
C LEU A 152 0.92 1.35 -7.96
N GLU A 153 1.32 2.58 -7.64
CA GLU A 153 1.20 3.75 -8.53
C GLU A 153 1.99 3.55 -9.84
N LYS A 154 3.23 3.05 -9.76
CA LYS A 154 4.01 2.67 -10.96
C LYS A 154 3.37 1.51 -11.72
N ALA A 155 2.74 0.56 -11.02
CA ALA A 155 2.01 -0.52 -11.66
C ALA A 155 0.83 0.04 -12.48
N LYS A 156 0.05 0.97 -11.90
CA LYS A 156 -1.04 1.71 -12.55
C LYS A 156 -0.55 2.41 -13.82
N GLU A 157 0.53 3.19 -13.73
CA GLU A 157 1.13 3.86 -14.88
C GLU A 157 1.49 2.86 -16.01
N LYS A 158 2.12 1.73 -15.66
CA LYS A 158 2.50 0.70 -16.64
C LYS A 158 1.29 -0.02 -17.23
N ALA A 159 0.22 -0.23 -16.47
CA ALA A 159 -1.02 -0.82 -16.95
C ALA A 159 -1.73 0.12 -17.94
N ALA A 160 -1.81 1.42 -17.63
CA ALA A 160 -2.35 2.44 -18.53
C ALA A 160 -1.57 2.53 -19.87
N GLU A 161 -0.25 2.28 -19.85
CA GLU A 161 0.57 2.16 -21.06
C GLU A 161 0.33 0.84 -21.85
N GLY A 162 -0.53 -0.06 -21.38
CA GLY A 162 -0.76 -1.39 -21.93
C GLY A 162 0.38 -2.38 -21.67
N LYS A 163 1.28 -2.08 -20.72
CA LYS A 163 2.44 -2.92 -20.36
C LYS A 163 2.09 -3.86 -19.20
N PHE A 164 1.05 -4.68 -19.37
CA PHE A 164 0.51 -5.55 -18.31
C PHE A 164 1.54 -6.49 -17.66
N GLY A 165 2.54 -6.97 -18.40
CA GLY A 165 3.60 -7.80 -17.81
C GLY A 165 4.50 -7.05 -16.81
N ALA A 166 4.72 -5.74 -17.03
CA ALA A 166 5.43 -4.89 -16.08
C ALA A 166 4.53 -4.50 -14.90
N ALA A 167 3.26 -4.18 -15.18
CA ALA A 167 2.25 -3.90 -14.15
C ALA A 167 2.07 -5.09 -13.20
N HIS A 168 1.98 -6.32 -13.72
CA HIS A 168 1.95 -7.56 -12.92
C HIS A 168 3.17 -7.70 -11.99
N GLY A 169 4.38 -7.43 -12.52
CA GLY A 169 5.59 -7.50 -11.70
C GLY A 169 5.61 -6.49 -10.55
N LEU A 170 5.11 -5.27 -10.79
CA LEU A 170 5.07 -4.19 -9.81
C LEU A 170 3.93 -4.35 -8.80
N SER A 171 2.72 -4.69 -9.23
CA SER A 171 1.57 -4.95 -8.35
C SER A 171 1.84 -6.15 -7.42
N ASN A 172 2.41 -7.25 -7.94
CA ASN A 172 2.83 -8.36 -7.08
C ASN A 172 3.92 -7.96 -6.07
N ALA A 173 4.83 -7.05 -6.44
CA ALA A 173 5.83 -6.51 -5.51
C ALA A 173 5.18 -5.60 -4.45
N ALA A 174 4.21 -4.77 -4.83
CA ALA A 174 3.43 -3.93 -3.91
C ALA A 174 2.64 -4.78 -2.91
N LYS A 175 1.96 -5.82 -3.38
CA LYS A 175 1.25 -6.80 -2.55
C LYS A 175 2.16 -7.41 -1.50
N HIS A 176 3.29 -8.00 -1.89
CA HIS A 176 4.18 -8.62 -0.90
C HIS A 176 4.85 -7.62 0.05
N THR A 177 5.12 -6.40 -0.43
CA THR A 177 5.68 -5.35 0.42
C THR A 177 4.68 -4.92 1.49
N SER A 178 3.42 -4.72 1.11
CA SER A 178 2.34 -4.38 2.04
C SER A 178 1.98 -5.54 2.98
N GLU A 179 1.97 -6.80 2.52
CA GLU A 179 1.80 -7.99 3.38
C GLU A 179 2.90 -8.09 4.45
N ASN A 180 4.15 -7.76 4.10
CA ASN A 180 5.25 -7.77 5.07
C ASN A 180 5.11 -6.62 6.07
N ALA A 181 4.71 -5.43 5.62
CA ALA A 181 4.45 -4.31 6.53
C ALA A 181 3.33 -4.63 7.53
N LEU A 182 2.25 -5.27 7.08
CA LEU A 182 1.15 -5.68 7.94
C LEU A 182 1.60 -6.68 9.00
N ARG A 183 2.44 -7.64 8.59
CA ARG A 183 3.01 -8.61 9.52
C ARG A 183 3.91 -7.94 10.56
N GLU A 184 4.72 -6.95 10.17
CA GLU A 184 5.53 -6.19 11.12
C GLU A 184 4.66 -5.42 12.14
N CYS A 185 3.53 -4.86 11.70
CA CYS A 185 2.57 -4.24 12.63
C CYS A 185 1.92 -5.26 13.58
N GLU A 186 1.54 -6.44 13.09
CA GLU A 186 0.88 -7.49 13.88
C GLU A 186 1.85 -8.16 14.88
N GLU A 187 3.09 -8.44 14.47
CA GLU A 187 4.12 -9.04 15.34
C GLU A 187 4.60 -8.11 16.45
N GLY A 188 4.52 -6.78 16.24
CA GLY A 188 4.83 -5.79 17.26
C GLY A 188 3.86 -5.78 18.45
N GLU A 189 2.62 -6.24 18.28
CA GLU A 189 1.62 -6.28 19.36
C GLU A 189 1.75 -7.51 20.28
N GLU A 190 2.29 -8.64 19.81
CA GLU A 190 2.28 -9.90 20.58
C GLU A 190 3.57 -10.13 21.41
N GLY A 191 4.55 -9.23 21.33
CA GLY A 191 5.91 -9.46 21.86
C GLY A 191 6.19 -9.14 23.33
N GLU A 192 5.23 -8.64 24.12
CA GLU A 192 5.53 -8.11 25.47
C GLU A 192 5.07 -8.99 26.66
N ASP A 193 4.36 -10.10 26.44
CA ASP A 193 3.74 -10.88 27.53
C ASP A 193 4.44 -12.22 27.87
N GLU A 194 5.66 -12.48 27.39
CA GLU A 194 6.48 -13.61 27.86
C GLU A 194 7.40 -13.20 29.04
N GLU A 195 6.81 -12.64 30.11
CA GLU A 195 7.48 -12.66 31.42
C GLU A 195 7.46 -14.07 32.01
N ASP A 196 8.67 -14.58 32.25
CA ASP A 196 9.06 -15.43 33.37
C ASP A 196 8.10 -16.54 33.81
N ASP A 197 8.41 -17.78 33.42
CA ASP A 197 8.21 -18.95 34.29
C ASP A 197 9.10 -20.14 33.86
N GLU A 198 10.38 -19.90 33.51
CA GLU A 198 11.38 -20.98 33.54
C GLU A 198 11.87 -21.19 35.00
N GLU A 199 10.97 -21.67 35.85
CA GLU A 199 11.40 -22.46 37.01
C GLU A 199 12.03 -23.74 36.47
N GLY A 200 13.35 -23.82 36.65
CA GLY A 200 14.17 -24.92 36.18
C GLY A 200 13.75 -26.27 36.76
N GLU A 201 13.85 -27.30 35.92
CA GLU A 201 14.14 -28.64 36.38
C GLU A 201 15.33 -29.17 35.58
N ASP A 202 16.47 -29.18 36.26
CA ASP A 202 17.55 -30.15 36.03
C ASP A 202 16.92 -31.57 35.93
N GLU A 203 17.34 -32.37 34.95
CA GLU A 203 18.09 -33.61 35.20
C GLU A 203 18.19 -34.52 33.95
N GLU A 204 19.45 -34.74 33.56
CA GLU A 204 20.11 -36.01 33.23
C GLU A 204 19.66 -36.88 32.02
N ASP A 205 20.63 -37.02 31.10
CA ASP A 205 21.11 -38.24 30.44
C ASP A 205 20.10 -39.33 30.03
N GLU A 206 19.92 -39.54 28.71
CA GLU A 206 19.93 -40.90 28.16
C GLU A 206 20.51 -40.94 26.72
N GLU A 207 21.69 -41.56 26.61
CA GLU A 207 22.21 -42.08 25.35
C GLU A 207 21.30 -43.21 24.85
N GLY A 208 20.56 -42.96 23.76
CA GLY A 208 19.70 -43.95 23.12
C GLY A 208 19.82 -43.93 21.61
N GLY A 209 20.81 -44.64 21.08
CA GLY A 209 20.96 -44.85 19.64
C GLY A 209 19.84 -45.69 19.03
N GLY A 210 19.55 -45.46 17.74
CA GLY A 210 18.87 -46.45 16.92
C GLY A 210 18.04 -45.90 15.77
N GLU A 211 18.34 -46.47 14.60
CA GLU A 211 17.41 -46.73 13.49
C GLU A 211 17.15 -45.58 12.49
N SER A 212 17.94 -45.65 11.42
CA SER A 212 17.70 -45.04 10.11
C SER A 212 16.38 -45.53 9.51
N THR A 213 15.40 -44.64 9.39
CA THR A 213 14.26 -44.81 8.50
C THR A 213 14.39 -43.86 7.30
N ASP A 214 14.70 -44.44 6.14
CA ASP A 214 14.59 -43.80 4.83
C ASP A 214 13.16 -43.33 4.59
N SER A 215 12.91 -42.05 4.85
CA SER A 215 11.66 -41.38 4.49
C SER A 215 11.92 -40.54 3.24
N ASN A 216 11.51 -41.08 2.11
CA ASN A 216 11.38 -40.40 0.83
C ASN A 216 10.32 -39.29 0.96
N SER A 217 10.75 -38.13 1.47
CA SER A 217 10.00 -36.89 1.47
C SER A 217 10.44 -36.08 0.25
N GLN A 218 9.54 -35.95 -0.74
CA GLN A 218 9.61 -34.88 -1.72
C GLN A 218 9.38 -33.55 -0.99
N GLY A 219 10.42 -33.07 -0.32
CA GLY A 219 10.53 -31.70 0.15
C GLY A 219 10.75 -30.81 -1.05
N ASN A 220 9.71 -30.08 -1.44
CA ASN A 220 9.84 -28.93 -2.32
C ASN A 220 10.47 -27.80 -1.49
N SER A 221 11.78 -27.89 -1.29
CA SER A 221 12.56 -26.82 -0.67
C SER A 221 12.64 -25.66 -1.66
N ASN A 222 11.77 -24.67 -1.47
CA ASN A 222 12.00 -23.32 -2.00
C ASN A 222 13.23 -22.77 -1.27
N GLY A 223 14.40 -23.10 -1.80
CA GLY A 223 15.65 -22.52 -1.39
C GLY A 223 15.60 -21.03 -1.69
N SER A 224 15.55 -20.23 -0.63
CA SER A 224 16.00 -18.83 -0.63
C SER A 224 17.49 -18.82 -1.00
N GLY A 225 17.75 -18.91 -2.29
CA GLY A 225 19.04 -18.67 -2.88
C GLY A 225 19.19 -17.16 -3.05
N LYS A 226 19.85 -16.51 -2.08
CA LYS A 226 20.54 -15.23 -2.28
C LYS A 226 21.59 -15.41 -3.40
N ASN A 227 21.14 -15.36 -4.65
CA ASN A 227 22.01 -15.19 -5.79
C ASN A 227 22.23 -13.69 -5.96
N ASN A 228 23.30 -13.18 -5.36
CA ASN A 228 23.97 -11.95 -5.80
C ASN A 228 24.59 -12.20 -7.19
N GLY A 229 23.72 -12.34 -8.20
CA GLY A 229 24.08 -12.46 -9.59
C GLY A 229 24.29 -11.07 -10.18
N LYS A 230 25.50 -10.54 -10.04
CA LYS A 230 25.99 -9.38 -10.80
C LYS A 230 26.08 -9.77 -12.29
N GLY A 231 24.92 -9.81 -12.95
CA GLY A 231 24.78 -10.13 -14.36
C GLY A 231 25.08 -8.92 -15.23
N ASN A 232 26.36 -8.75 -15.59
CA ASN A 232 26.75 -7.88 -16.70
C ASN A 232 26.27 -8.49 -18.03
N GLY A 233 25.00 -8.27 -18.36
CA GLY A 233 24.38 -8.69 -19.62
C GLY A 233 24.70 -7.73 -20.76
N LYS A 234 25.93 -7.77 -21.29
CA LYS A 234 26.27 -7.17 -22.60
C LYS A 234 25.65 -8.00 -23.73
N GLY A 235 24.36 -7.80 -23.98
CA GLY A 235 23.63 -8.39 -25.10
C GLY A 235 23.86 -7.64 -26.41
N ASN A 236 25.02 -7.81 -27.05
CA ASN A 236 25.25 -7.34 -28.43
C ASN A 236 24.66 -8.35 -29.43
N GLY A 237 23.34 -8.32 -29.61
CA GLY A 237 22.61 -9.14 -30.59
C GLY A 237 22.61 -8.53 -31.99
N LYS A 238 23.72 -8.57 -32.71
CA LYS A 238 23.79 -8.22 -34.15
C LYS A 238 23.39 -9.43 -35.01
N SER A 239 22.10 -9.70 -35.17
CA SER A 239 21.61 -10.65 -36.17
C SER A 239 21.49 -9.97 -37.54
N LYS A 240 22.56 -10.03 -38.34
CA LYS A 240 22.51 -9.74 -39.78
C LYS A 240 21.82 -10.91 -40.51
N GLY A 241 20.52 -10.77 -40.75
CA GLY A 241 19.78 -11.61 -41.68
C GLY A 241 20.36 -11.46 -43.10
N LYS A 242 20.92 -12.56 -43.61
CA LYS A 242 21.55 -12.65 -44.92
C LYS A 242 20.48 -13.19 -45.89
N GLU A 243 19.80 -12.28 -46.57
CA GLU A 243 18.84 -12.60 -47.63
C GLU A 243 19.61 -13.25 -48.80
N LYS A 244 19.44 -14.57 -48.95
CA LYS A 244 19.89 -15.30 -50.14
C LYS A 244 18.72 -15.44 -51.10
N GLY A 245 18.60 -14.47 -52.00
CA GLY A 245 17.83 -14.64 -53.22
C GLY A 245 18.52 -15.64 -54.14
N ASN A 246 17.90 -16.80 -54.32
CA ASN A 246 18.07 -17.76 -55.41
C ASN A 246 16.64 -18.27 -55.67
N GLY A 247 16.02 -18.14 -56.84
CA GLY A 247 16.50 -17.75 -58.15
C GLY A 247 15.31 -17.74 -59.12
N PRO A 248 15.44 -18.42 -60.26
CA PRO A 248 15.16 -17.96 -61.64
C PRO A 248 13.70 -17.75 -62.04
#